data_AF-A0A6P7GBR7-F1
#
_entry.id   AF-A0A6P7GBR7-F1
#
_cell.length_a   1.000
_cell.length_b   1.000
_cell.length_c   1.000
_cell.angle_alpha   90.00
_cell.angle_beta   90.00
_cell.angle_gamma   90.00
#
_symmetry.space_group_name_H-M   'P 1'
#
loop_
_entity.id
_entity.type
_entity.pdbx_description
1 polymer ?
#
loop_
_entity_poly.entity_id
_entity_poly.type
_entity_poly.pdbx_seq_one_letter_code
_entity_poly.pdbx_strand_id
1 'polypeptide(L)'
;MGSVLSYFLGFFVNQGRIDDANPVTGLTSRDIYLITNSWNKVISQPTENGIKFFMRLFEIAPKHKLTFPFKDVPTEDLPSNKKFHAHVNSVMYSISSIVNSLNDVDTLAAIIDKIGRNHARRSVDLQALKVST
;
A
#
# COMPACT_ATOMS: atom_id res chain seq x y z
N MET A 1 -9.17 -15.93 -55.92
CA MET A 1 -7.77 -16.10 -55.47
C MET A 1 -7.60 -15.27 -54.21
N GLY A 2 -7.49 -15.95 -53.06
CA GLY A 2 -7.46 -15.32 -51.74
C GLY A 2 -6.17 -14.54 -51.54
N SER A 3 -6.30 -13.27 -51.17
CA SER A 3 -5.18 -12.44 -50.74
C SER A 3 -4.83 -12.79 -49.30
N VAL A 4 -3.99 -13.81 -49.14
CA VAL A 4 -3.31 -14.18 -47.89
C VAL A 4 -2.47 -13.03 -47.31
N LEU A 5 -2.25 -11.92 -48.05
CA LEU A 5 -1.53 -10.74 -47.59
C LEU A 5 -2.31 -9.89 -46.57
N SER A 6 -3.64 -10.01 -46.50
CA SER A 6 -4.46 -9.20 -45.58
C SER A 6 -4.42 -9.70 -44.12
N TYR A 7 -4.07 -10.97 -43.90
CA TYR A 7 -3.87 -11.51 -42.55
C TYR A 7 -2.48 -11.18 -41.99
N PHE A 8 -1.45 -11.05 -42.82
CA PHE A 8 -0.08 -10.79 -42.35
C PHE A 8 0.16 -9.34 -41.88
N LEU A 9 -0.67 -8.38 -42.29
CA LEU A 9 -0.64 -7.00 -41.78
C LEU A 9 -1.55 -6.79 -40.55
N GLY A 10 -2.55 -7.65 -40.33
CA GLY A 10 -3.43 -7.58 -39.15
C GLY A 10 -2.77 -8.01 -37.84
N PHE A 11 -1.69 -8.82 -37.91
CA PHE A 11 -0.97 -9.29 -36.73
C PHE A 11 0.06 -8.28 -36.17
N PHE A 12 0.41 -7.22 -36.90
CA PHE A 12 1.39 -6.22 -36.46
C PHE A 12 0.80 -4.82 -36.21
N VAL A 13 -0.49 -4.60 -36.50
CA VAL A 13 -1.17 -3.31 -36.29
C VAL A 13 -2.10 -3.31 -35.07
N ASN A 14 -2.03 -4.34 -34.23
CA ASN A 14 -2.64 -4.32 -32.91
C ASN A 14 -1.55 -4.37 -31.82
N GLN A 15 -0.75 -3.31 -31.73
CA GLN A 15 -0.17 -2.94 -30.43
C GLN A 15 -1.33 -2.47 -29.56
N GLY A 16 -2.05 -3.45 -29.00
CA GLY A 16 -3.11 -3.24 -28.04
C GLY A 16 -2.63 -2.32 -26.91
N ARG A 17 -3.54 -1.49 -26.42
CA ARG A 17 -3.32 -0.44 -25.42
C ARG A 17 -2.30 -0.86 -24.35
N ILE A 18 -1.18 -0.15 -24.31
CA ILE A 18 -0.05 -0.38 -23.37
C ILE A 18 -0.36 -0.09 -21.89
N ASP A 19 -1.59 0.37 -21.59
CA ASP A 19 -1.98 0.86 -20.26
C ASP A 19 -3.43 0.47 -19.89
N ASP A 20 -3.93 -0.66 -20.39
CA ASP A 20 -5.24 -1.17 -19.97
C ASP A 20 -5.22 -1.52 -18.47
N ALA A 21 -6.29 -1.16 -17.77
CA ALA A 21 -6.46 -1.45 -16.35
C ALA A 21 -6.56 -2.97 -16.11
N ASN A 22 -5.85 -3.47 -15.09
CA ASN A 22 -6.02 -4.83 -14.62
C ASN A 22 -7.50 -5.04 -14.18
N PRO A 23 -8.18 -6.10 -14.63
CA PRO A 23 -9.62 -6.28 -14.36
C PRO A 23 -9.96 -6.52 -12.89
N VAL A 24 -8.99 -6.92 -12.06
CA VAL A 24 -9.17 -7.16 -10.63
C VAL A 24 -8.83 -5.94 -9.80
N THR A 25 -7.67 -5.33 -10.05
CA THR A 25 -7.19 -4.20 -9.23
C THR A 25 -7.64 -2.84 -9.75
N GLY A 26 -8.02 -2.76 -11.02
CA GLY A 26 -8.33 -1.50 -11.72
C GLY A 26 -7.09 -0.64 -12.01
N LEU A 27 -5.89 -1.09 -11.64
CA LEU A 27 -4.65 -0.33 -11.82
C LEU A 27 -4.10 -0.53 -13.24
N THR A 28 -3.65 0.56 -13.85
CA THR A 28 -2.89 0.51 -15.09
C THR A 28 -1.38 0.35 -14.82
N SER A 29 -0.60 0.05 -15.86
CA SER A 29 0.87 0.01 -15.77
C SER A 29 1.44 1.35 -15.30
N ARG A 30 0.83 2.46 -15.73
CA ARG A 30 1.17 3.82 -15.31
C ARG A 30 0.88 4.06 -13.84
N ASP A 31 -0.25 3.60 -13.33
CA ASP A 31 -0.58 3.73 -11.90
C ASP A 31 0.44 3.01 -11.04
N ILE A 32 0.76 1.76 -11.40
CA ILE A 32 1.75 0.95 -10.67
C ILE A 32 3.13 1.62 -10.70
N TYR A 33 3.54 2.17 -11.85
CA TYR A 33 4.77 2.94 -11.94
C TYR A 33 4.77 4.15 -10.99
N LEU A 34 3.70 4.95 -10.97
CA LEU A 34 3.63 6.15 -10.14
C LEU A 34 3.59 5.81 -8.65
N ILE A 35 2.82 4.80 -8.26
CA ILE A 35 2.75 4.30 -6.87
C ILE A 35 4.12 3.81 -6.43
N THR A 36 4.78 2.97 -7.23
CA THR A 36 6.09 2.42 -6.90
C THR A 36 7.15 3.51 -6.75
N ASN A 37 7.22 4.46 -7.70
CA ASN A 37 8.22 5.53 -7.66
C ASN A 37 7.99 6.53 -6.52
N SER A 38 6.74 6.87 -6.23
CA SER A 38 6.42 7.75 -5.10
C SER A 38 6.71 7.05 -3.77
N TRP A 39 6.37 5.77 -3.64
CA TRP A 39 6.66 4.97 -2.45
C TRP A 39 8.16 4.80 -2.19
N ASN A 40 8.98 4.62 -3.23
CA ASN A 40 10.44 4.50 -3.09
C ASN A 40 11.07 5.72 -2.39
N LYS A 41 10.51 6.92 -2.58
CA LYS A 41 10.94 8.13 -1.86
C LYS A 41 10.58 8.05 -0.38
N VAL A 42 9.37 7.59 -0.06
CA VAL A 42 8.89 7.44 1.32
C VAL A 42 9.69 6.38 2.07
N ILE A 43 9.91 5.21 1.48
CA ILE A 43 10.58 4.08 2.15
C ILE A 43 12.09 4.26 2.30
N SER A 44 12.69 5.28 1.67
CA SER A 44 14.12 5.63 1.85
C SER A 44 14.49 5.93 3.30
N GLN A 45 13.53 6.41 4.10
CA GLN A 45 13.70 6.71 5.52
C GLN A 45 12.49 6.16 6.31
N PRO A 46 12.38 4.83 6.45
CA PRO A 46 11.14 4.18 6.89
C PRO A 46 10.76 4.58 8.33
N THR A 47 11.72 4.60 9.24
CA THR A 47 11.48 4.99 10.63
C THR A 47 11.04 6.45 10.71
N GLU A 48 11.79 7.39 10.12
CA GLU A 48 11.50 8.82 10.22
C GLU A 48 10.15 9.18 9.58
N ASN A 49 9.93 8.74 8.34
CA ASN A 49 8.68 9.03 7.63
C ASN A 49 7.48 8.32 8.27
N GLY A 50 7.68 7.11 8.77
CA GLY A 50 6.65 6.39 9.49
C GLY A 50 6.31 7.02 10.84
N ILE A 51 7.28 7.59 11.57
CA ILE A 51 7.00 8.39 12.77
C ILE A 51 6.12 9.58 12.40
N LYS A 52 6.49 10.36 11.37
CA LYS A 52 5.68 11.51 10.91
C LYS A 52 4.24 11.08 10.55
N PHE A 53 4.08 9.96 9.85
CA PHE A 53 2.78 9.39 9.51
C PHE A 53 1.94 9.10 10.77
N PHE A 54 2.48 8.38 11.74
CA PHE A 54 1.74 8.04 12.96
C PHE A 54 1.48 9.25 13.87
N MET A 55 2.41 10.20 13.97
CA MET A 55 2.18 11.43 14.72
C MET A 55 1.02 12.21 14.13
N ARG A 56 0.94 12.31 12.79
CA ARG A 56 -0.21 12.92 12.11
C ARG A 56 -1.51 12.13 12.34
N LEU A 57 -1.46 10.80 12.30
CA LEU A 57 -2.61 9.94 12.59
C LEU A 57 -3.17 10.19 14.01
N PHE A 58 -2.30 10.31 15.02
CA PHE A 58 -2.73 10.57 16.39
C PHE A 58 -3.17 12.01 16.63
N GLU A 59 -2.71 12.96 15.82
CA GLU A 59 -3.22 14.34 15.83
C GLU A 59 -4.66 14.40 15.31
N ILE A 60 -4.95 13.76 14.16
CA ILE A 60 -6.29 13.78 13.55
C ILE A 60 -7.27 12.83 14.24
N ALA A 61 -6.79 11.72 14.82
CA ALA A 61 -7.60 10.72 15.47
C ALA A 61 -6.95 10.22 16.78
N PRO A 62 -6.92 11.04 17.85
CA PRO A 62 -6.24 10.70 19.11
C PRO A 62 -6.69 9.37 19.73
N LYS A 63 -7.96 9.01 19.54
CA LYS A 63 -8.54 7.75 20.04
C LYS A 63 -7.83 6.51 19.48
N HIS A 64 -7.22 6.59 18.30
CA HIS A 64 -6.54 5.45 17.69
C HIS A 64 -5.30 5.03 18.50
N LYS A 65 -4.63 5.95 19.19
CA LYS A 65 -3.48 5.61 20.05
C LYS A 65 -3.82 4.53 21.09
N LEU A 66 -5.07 4.51 21.56
CA LEU A 66 -5.55 3.57 22.58
C LEU A 66 -5.56 2.10 22.12
N THR A 67 -5.55 1.85 20.81
CA THR A 67 -5.52 0.48 20.26
C THR A 67 -4.11 -0.10 20.16
N PHE A 68 -3.07 0.70 20.44
CA PHE A 68 -1.69 0.27 20.29
C PHE A 68 -1.05 -0.16 21.63
N PRO A 69 -0.05 -1.06 21.59
CA PRO A 69 0.68 -1.50 22.78
C PRO A 69 1.51 -0.42 23.50
N PHE A 70 1.56 0.80 22.99
CA PHE A 70 2.27 1.96 23.54
C PHE A 70 1.29 3.10 23.92
N LYS A 71 0.01 2.77 24.09
CA LYS A 71 -1.04 3.73 24.45
C LYS A 71 -0.76 4.57 25.70
N ASP A 72 0.01 4.04 26.65
CA ASP A 72 0.33 4.71 27.92
C ASP A 72 1.57 5.62 27.85
N VAL A 73 2.30 5.62 26.72
CA VAL A 73 3.44 6.52 26.50
C VAL A 73 2.90 7.90 26.07
N PRO A 74 3.34 9.03 26.66
CA PRO A 74 2.97 10.36 26.17
C PRO A 74 3.26 10.53 24.68
N THR A 75 2.39 11.24 23.95
CA THR A 75 2.48 11.31 22.49
C THR A 75 3.78 11.99 22.05
N GLU A 76 4.21 13.01 22.77
CA GLU A 76 5.47 13.73 22.66
C GLU A 76 6.72 12.84 22.85
N ASP A 77 6.59 11.76 23.61
CA ASP A 77 7.70 10.83 23.90
C ASP A 77 7.78 9.68 22.88
N LEU A 78 6.71 9.44 22.10
CA LEU A 78 6.66 8.36 21.11
C LEU A 78 7.83 8.40 20.11
N PRO A 79 8.25 9.56 19.55
CA PRO A 79 9.37 9.61 18.61
C PRO A 79 10.71 9.07 19.16
N SER A 80 10.87 8.94 20.48
CA SER A 80 12.05 8.32 21.09
C SER A 80 11.82 6.87 21.57
N ASN A 81 10.58 6.38 21.49
CA ASN A 81 10.20 5.09 22.03
C ASN A 81 10.53 3.91 21.09
N LYS A 82 11.39 3.00 21.54
CA LYS A 82 11.83 1.82 20.74
C LYS A 82 10.69 0.89 20.33
N LYS A 83 9.67 0.70 21.17
CA LYS A 83 8.51 -0.15 20.87
C LYS A 83 7.65 0.48 19.77
N PHE A 84 7.49 1.79 19.81
CA PHE A 84 6.85 2.56 18.75
C PHE A 84 7.63 2.45 17.43
N HIS A 85 8.95 2.64 17.44
CA HIS A 85 9.78 2.48 16.23
C HIS A 85 9.65 1.11 15.59
N ALA A 86 9.66 0.04 16.40
CA ALA A 86 9.46 -1.31 15.89
C ALA A 86 8.09 -1.47 15.21
N HIS A 87 7.03 -0.90 15.79
CA HIS A 87 5.70 -0.92 15.20
C HIS A 87 5.62 -0.09 13.90
N VAL A 88 6.17 1.12 13.92
CA VAL A 88 6.28 2.01 12.76
C VAL A 88 6.93 1.26 11.59
N ASN A 89 8.11 0.67 11.82
CA ASN A 89 8.82 -0.08 10.79
C ASN A 89 7.99 -1.27 10.28
N SER A 90 7.32 -2.01 11.17
CA SER A 90 6.44 -3.11 10.75
C SER A 90 5.34 -2.65 9.80
N VAL A 91 4.76 -1.46 10.01
CA VAL A 91 3.72 -0.91 9.11
C VAL A 91 4.32 -0.46 7.79
N MET A 92 5.43 0.28 7.82
CA MET A 92 6.10 0.75 6.59
C MET A 92 6.49 -0.43 5.70
N TYR A 93 7.06 -1.51 6.26
CA TYR A 93 7.39 -2.69 5.47
C TYR A 93 6.16 -3.48 5.00
N SER A 94 5.05 -3.46 5.75
CA SER A 94 3.80 -4.08 5.30
C SER A 94 3.23 -3.35 4.06
N ILE A 95 3.31 -2.02 4.04
CA ILE A 95 2.91 -1.22 2.87
C ILE A 95 3.87 -1.49 1.71
N SER A 96 5.18 -1.60 1.95
CA SER A 96 6.14 -2.00 0.91
C SER A 96 5.82 -3.36 0.31
N SER A 97 5.41 -4.34 1.11
CA SER A 97 4.97 -5.63 0.58
C SER A 97 3.76 -5.50 -0.34
N ILE A 98 2.80 -4.64 -0.01
CA ILE A 98 1.65 -4.36 -0.89
C ILE A 98 2.13 -3.72 -2.21
N VAL A 99 2.92 -2.65 -2.13
CA VAL A 99 3.42 -1.91 -3.31
C VAL A 99 4.23 -2.83 -4.24
N ASN A 100 5.10 -3.67 -3.67
CA ASN A 100 5.93 -4.59 -4.44
C ASN A 100 5.14 -5.72 -5.11
N SER A 101 3.90 -5.96 -4.69
CA SER A 101 3.03 -7.01 -5.22
C SER A 101 1.94 -6.49 -6.15
N LEU A 102 1.91 -5.21 -6.50
CA LEU A 102 0.83 -4.64 -7.34
C LEU A 102 0.70 -5.27 -8.73
N ASN A 103 1.78 -5.85 -9.27
CA ASN A 103 1.78 -6.59 -10.54
C ASN A 103 1.40 -8.07 -10.41
N ASP A 104 1.27 -8.60 -9.19
CA ASP A 104 0.93 -9.99 -8.91
C ASP A 104 -0.32 -10.03 -8.02
N VAL A 105 -1.48 -10.18 -8.67
CA VAL A 105 -2.80 -10.08 -8.04
C VAL A 105 -2.98 -11.16 -6.97
N ASP A 106 -2.48 -12.37 -7.18
CA ASP A 106 -2.63 -13.48 -6.24
C ASP A 106 -1.82 -13.21 -4.97
N THR A 107 -0.56 -12.78 -5.13
CA THR A 107 0.29 -12.37 -4.01
C THR A 107 -0.28 -11.16 -3.28
N LEU A 108 -0.77 -10.16 -4.02
CA LEU A 108 -1.41 -8.96 -3.45
C LEU A 108 -2.62 -9.33 -2.61
N ALA A 109 -3.51 -10.19 -3.12
CA ALA A 109 -4.70 -10.65 -2.42
C ALA A 109 -4.33 -11.36 -1.11
N ALA A 110 -3.36 -12.26 -1.14
CA ALA A 110 -2.88 -12.97 0.05
C ALA A 110 -2.31 -12.03 1.12
N ILE A 111 -1.55 -11.00 0.70
CA ILE A 111 -0.98 -9.99 1.61
C ILE A 111 -2.09 -9.16 2.26
N ILE A 112 -3.02 -8.61 1.47
CA ILE A 112 -4.10 -7.76 1.97
C ILE A 112 -5.02 -8.55 2.90
N ASP A 113 -5.37 -9.78 2.55
CA ASP A 113 -6.17 -10.67 3.38
C ASP A 113 -5.50 -10.98 4.73
N LYS A 114 -4.19 -11.26 4.74
CA LYS A 114 -3.41 -11.40 5.98
C LYS A 114 -3.42 -10.11 6.81
N ILE A 115 -3.28 -8.94 6.20
CA ILE A 115 -3.32 -7.64 6.88
C ILE A 115 -4.71 -7.40 7.47
N GLY A 116 -5.78 -7.66 6.71
CA GLY A 116 -7.17 -7.52 7.15
C GLY A 116 -7.48 -8.39 8.36
N ARG A 117 -7.16 -9.69 8.30
CA ARG A 117 -7.33 -10.61 9.44
C ARG A 117 -6.58 -10.15 10.70
N ASN A 118 -5.38 -9.60 10.51
CA ASN A 118 -4.58 -9.08 11.61
C ASN A 118 -5.21 -7.88 12.30
N HIS A 119 -5.83 -6.97 11.54
CA HIS A 119 -6.56 -5.83 12.10
C HIS A 119 -7.86 -6.27 12.77
N ALA A 120 -8.62 -7.18 12.14
CA ALA A 120 -9.85 -7.75 12.70
C ALA A 120 -9.61 -8.44 14.06
N ARG A 121 -8.54 -9.25 14.17
CA ARG A 121 -8.16 -9.92 15.44
C ARG A 121 -7.83 -8.93 16.57
N ARG A 122 -7.41 -7.72 16.22
CA ARG A 122 -7.07 -6.65 17.19
C ARG A 122 -8.25 -5.71 17.45
N SER A 123 -9.43 -6.03 16.93
CA SER A 123 -10.65 -5.22 17.02
C SER A 123 -10.42 -3.78 16.55
N VAL A 124 -9.56 -3.60 15.53
CA VAL A 124 -9.39 -2.30 14.88
C VAL A 124 -10.63 -2.05 14.05
N ASP A 125 -11.35 -0.97 14.36
CA ASP A 125 -12.53 -0.54 13.61
C ASP A 125 -12.14 -0.35 12.13
N LEU A 126 -12.98 -0.83 11.21
CA LEU A 126 -12.78 -0.61 9.78
C LEU A 126 -12.72 0.88 9.44
N GLN A 127 -13.42 1.73 10.20
CA GLN A 127 -13.34 3.18 10.04
C GLN A 127 -11.96 3.73 10.40
N ALA A 128 -11.25 3.08 11.33
CA ALA A 128 -9.88 3.43 11.67
C ALA A 128 -8.86 3.08 10.57
N LEU A 129 -9.25 2.25 9.59
CA LEU A 129 -8.45 1.96 8.40
C LEU A 129 -8.78 2.90 7.22
N LYS A 130 -9.97 3.51 7.25
CA LYS A 130 -10.47 4.41 6.21
C LYS A 130 -10.25 5.87 6.58
N VAL A 131 -9.15 6.22 7.24
CA VAL A 131 -8.85 7.60 7.63
C VAL A 131 -8.57 8.43 6.36
N SER A 132 -9.64 8.79 5.67
CA SER A 132 -9.71 9.76 4.59
C SER A 132 -10.06 11.08 5.24
N THR A 133 -9.25 12.09 4.93
CA THR A 133 -9.66 13.49 5.09
C THR A 133 -10.71 13.84 4.04
#